data_AF-M7TUZ4-F1
#
_entry.id   AF-M7TUZ4-F1
#
_cell.length_a   1.000
_cell.length_b   1.000
_cell.length_c   1.000
_cell.angle_alpha   90.00
_cell.angle_beta   90.00
_cell.angle_gamma   90.00
#
_symmetry.space_group_name_H-M   'P 1'
#
loop_
_entity.id
_entity.type
_entity.pdbx_description
1 polymer ?
#
loop_
_entity_poly.entity_id
_entity_poly.type
_entity_poly.pdbx_seq_one_letter_code
_entity_poly.pdbx_strand_id
1 'polypeptide(L)'
;MRLPGFLFTKPIANTGSVARDHLANERTFLSWTRSGLAFVALGVALAKLNALEALSPALKHDHGDLGLPSAALVGSGGGCLSYGTMRYFSSLRLLQKGLFRPNIAGVAFVAVTSVAVAGGGIVLVVQQEKKTIRERLGSEKR
;
A
#
# COMPACT_ATOMS: atom_id res chain seq x y z
N MET A 1 8.13 -13.18 -24.85
CA MET A 1 8.58 -12.64 -23.54
C MET A 1 8.02 -13.55 -22.45
N ARG A 2 8.81 -14.45 -21.87
CA ARG A 2 8.35 -15.41 -20.84
C ARG A 2 8.33 -14.68 -19.49
N LEU A 3 7.14 -14.40 -18.97
CA LEU A 3 6.95 -13.87 -17.62
C LEU A 3 7.66 -14.80 -16.61
N PRO A 4 8.41 -14.26 -15.63
CA PRO A 4 9.15 -15.08 -14.68
C PRO A 4 8.18 -15.96 -13.88
N GLY A 5 8.36 -17.28 -13.99
CA GLY A 5 7.51 -18.32 -13.40
C GLY A 5 7.49 -18.41 -11.88
N PHE A 6 7.96 -17.37 -11.18
CA PHE A 6 8.03 -17.30 -9.72
C PHE A 6 6.67 -16.97 -9.06
N LEU A 7 5.71 -16.45 -9.84
CA LEU A 7 4.44 -15.93 -9.32
C LEU A 7 3.34 -17.00 -9.16
N PHE A 8 3.51 -18.20 -9.72
CA PHE A 8 2.46 -19.22 -9.77
C PHE A 8 2.92 -20.56 -9.20
N THR A 9 2.61 -20.79 -7.93
CA THR A 9 2.73 -22.13 -7.34
C THR A 9 1.66 -23.05 -7.88
N LYS A 10 2.02 -24.33 -8.06
CA LYS A 10 1.03 -25.37 -8.34
C LYS A 10 0.14 -25.58 -7.10
N PRO A 11 -1.19 -25.77 -7.27
CA PRO A 11 -2.05 -26.15 -6.16
C PRO A 11 -1.54 -27.44 -5.50
N ILE A 12 -1.48 -27.43 -4.17
CA ILE A 12 -1.13 -28.60 -3.35
C ILE A 12 -2.39 -29.12 -2.65
N ALA A 13 -2.42 -30.41 -2.33
CA ALA A 13 -3.55 -31.00 -1.60
C ALA A 13 -3.66 -30.41 -0.19
N ASN A 14 -4.87 -30.03 0.22
CA ASN A 14 -5.15 -29.60 1.59
C ASN A 14 -5.41 -30.83 2.46
N THR A 15 -4.40 -31.24 3.24
CA THR A 15 -4.49 -32.36 4.18
C THR A 15 -4.97 -31.93 5.58
N GLY A 16 -5.26 -30.64 5.78
CA GLY A 16 -5.66 -30.06 7.06
C GLY A 16 -7.17 -29.80 7.18
N SER A 17 -7.56 -29.09 8.25
CA SER A 17 -8.94 -28.69 8.47
C SER A 17 -9.34 -27.53 7.55
N VAL A 18 -10.23 -27.81 6.61
CA VAL A 18 -10.77 -26.82 5.67
C VAL A 18 -11.47 -25.67 6.40
N ALA A 19 -12.24 -25.96 7.46
CA ALA A 19 -12.93 -24.94 8.26
C ALA A 19 -11.96 -23.94 8.93
N ARG A 20 -10.82 -24.43 9.42
CA ARG A 20 -9.76 -23.57 9.99
C ARG A 20 -9.18 -22.63 8.93
N ASP A 21 -8.95 -23.15 7.72
CA ASP A 21 -8.36 -22.37 6.64
C ASP A 21 -9.33 -21.32 6.08
N HIS A 22 -10.65 -21.60 6.08
CA HIS A 22 -11.68 -20.60 5.80
C HIS A 22 -11.64 -19.44 6.80
N LEU A 23 -11.65 -19.74 8.09
CA LEU A 23 -11.60 -18.73 9.14
C LEU A 23 -10.31 -17.89 9.07
N ALA A 24 -9.19 -18.53 8.74
CA ALA A 24 -7.93 -17.82 8.52
C ALA A 24 -8.01 -16.88 7.30
N ASN A 25 -8.61 -17.33 6.19
CA ASN A 25 -8.81 -16.51 4.99
C ASN A 25 -9.70 -15.29 5.28
N GLU A 26 -10.81 -15.48 5.99
CA GLU A 26 -11.69 -14.39 6.44
C GLU A 26 -10.95 -13.36 7.29
N ARG A 27 -10.15 -13.80 8.28
CA ARG A 27 -9.36 -12.89 9.12
C ARG A 27 -8.38 -12.07 8.29
N THR A 28 -7.70 -12.69 7.32
CA THR A 28 -6.79 -11.95 6.45
C THR A 28 -7.54 -10.96 5.57
N PHE A 29 -8.71 -11.35 5.03
CA PHE A 29 -9.56 -10.46 4.25
C PHE A 29 -10.00 -9.23 5.06
N LEU A 30 -10.49 -9.41 6.29
CA LEU A 30 -10.90 -8.29 7.14
C LEU A 30 -9.74 -7.33 7.46
N SER A 31 -8.52 -7.86 7.61
CA SER A 31 -7.33 -7.01 7.79
C SER A 31 -6.99 -6.18 6.55
N TRP A 32 -7.10 -6.78 5.36
CA TRP A 32 -6.95 -6.07 4.08
C TRP A 32 -8.03 -5.00 3.90
N THR A 33 -9.27 -5.33 4.23
CA THR A 33 -10.39 -4.38 4.18
C THR A 33 -10.17 -3.19 5.10
N ARG A 34 -9.76 -3.43 6.34
CA ARG A 34 -9.50 -2.37 7.32
C ARG A 34 -8.40 -1.41 6.86
N SER A 35 -7.27 -1.94 6.41
CA SER A 35 -6.15 -1.10 5.94
C SER A 35 -6.49 -0.36 4.64
N GLY A 36 -7.17 -1.01 3.69
CA GLY A 36 -7.65 -0.38 2.46
C GLY A 36 -8.59 0.79 2.72
N LEU A 37 -9.57 0.62 3.61
CA LEU A 37 -10.49 1.70 4.01
C LEU A 37 -9.77 2.86 4.70
N ALA A 38 -8.78 2.58 5.54
CA ALA A 38 -7.97 3.62 6.17
C ALA A 38 -7.24 4.49 5.13
N PHE A 39 -6.66 3.88 4.10
CA PHE A 39 -5.99 4.61 3.02
C PHE A 39 -6.97 5.43 2.18
N VAL A 40 -8.14 4.87 1.84
CA VAL A 40 -9.18 5.63 1.13
C VAL A 40 -9.63 6.83 1.95
N ALA A 41 -9.90 6.64 3.26
CA ALA A 41 -10.33 7.72 4.15
C ALA A 41 -9.29 8.84 4.24
N LEU A 42 -8.00 8.48 4.38
CA LEU A 42 -6.91 9.45 4.43
C LEU A 42 -6.73 10.18 3.09
N GLY A 43 -6.82 9.47 1.96
CA GLY A 43 -6.76 10.09 0.64
C GLY A 43 -7.90 11.08 0.41
N VAL A 44 -9.13 10.72 0.80
CA VAL A 44 -10.28 11.63 0.74
C VAL A 44 -10.08 12.85 1.64
N ALA A 45 -9.55 12.67 2.86
CA ALA A 45 -9.26 13.78 3.76
C ALA A 45 -8.25 14.78 3.15
N LEU A 46 -7.19 14.29 2.51
CA LEU A 46 -6.21 15.13 1.81
C LEU A 46 -6.81 15.86 0.60
N ALA A 47 -7.69 15.20 -0.17
CA ALA A 47 -8.38 15.85 -1.28
C ALA A 47 -9.27 17.00 -0.79
N LYS A 48 -9.93 16.84 0.37
CA LYS A 48 -10.72 17.92 0.98
C LYS A 48 -9.84 19.06 1.49
N LEU A 49 -8.66 18.77 2.02
CA LEU A 49 -7.70 19.80 2.43
C LEU A 49 -7.24 20.64 1.22
N ASN A 50 -6.89 19.99 0.11
CA ASN A 50 -6.51 20.67 -1.14
C ASN A 50 -7.63 21.60 -1.65
N ALA A 51 -8.88 21.13 -1.59
CA ALA A 51 -10.04 21.92 -2.00
C ALA A 51 -10.25 23.17 -1.11
N LEU A 52 -9.93 23.09 0.18
CA LEU A 52 -10.00 24.23 1.10
C LEU A 52 -8.88 25.26 0.83
N GLU A 53 -7.66 24.80 0.56
CA GLU A 53 -6.54 25.66 0.19
C GLU A 53 -6.80 26.41 -1.13
N ALA A 54 -7.44 25.75 -2.11
CA ALA A 54 -7.82 26.39 -3.37
C ALA A 54 -8.85 27.53 -3.18
N LEU A 55 -9.70 27.45 -2.16
CA LEU A 55 -10.72 28.46 -1.86
C LEU A 55 -10.18 29.63 -1.02
N SER A 56 -9.09 29.43 -0.29
CA SER A 56 -8.47 30.45 0.58
C SER A 56 -7.02 30.71 0.15
N PRO A 57 -6.78 31.66 -0.79
CA PRO A 57 -5.43 31.99 -1.24
C PRO A 57 -4.53 32.58 -0.13
N ALA A 58 -5.11 33.01 0.99
CA ALA A 58 -4.38 33.46 2.18
C ALA A 58 -3.70 32.31 2.96
N LEU A 59 -4.15 31.06 2.76
CA LEU A 59 -3.56 29.86 3.37
C LEU A 59 -2.58 29.13 2.45
N LYS A 60 -2.27 29.70 1.27
CA LYS A 60 -1.40 29.11 0.25
C LYS A 60 0.06 29.04 0.75
N HIS A 61 0.35 28.09 1.63
CA HIS A 61 1.71 27.68 1.94
C HIS A 61 2.30 26.99 0.71
N ASP A 62 3.62 27.10 0.51
CA ASP A 62 4.40 26.54 -0.60
C ASP A 62 4.52 24.99 -0.54
N HIS A 63 3.48 24.32 -0.07
CA HIS A 63 3.33 22.87 -0.13
C HIS A 63 2.73 22.55 -1.51
N GLY A 64 3.43 21.76 -2.32
CA GLY A 64 3.01 21.41 -3.68
C GLY A 64 1.63 20.73 -3.73
N ASP A 65 1.03 20.69 -4.93
CA ASP A 65 -0.33 20.18 -5.17
C ASP A 65 -0.63 18.86 -4.44
N LEU A 66 -1.51 18.94 -3.43
CA LEU A 66 -1.97 17.80 -2.63
C LEU A 66 -2.93 16.87 -3.41
N GLY A 67 -3.30 17.25 -4.64
CA GLY A 67 -4.08 16.42 -5.56
C GLY A 67 -3.39 15.10 -5.91
N LEU A 68 -2.09 15.13 -6.22
CA LEU A 68 -1.34 13.91 -6.55
C LEU A 68 -1.24 12.90 -5.39
N PRO A 69 -0.81 13.29 -4.17
CA PRO A 69 -0.73 12.35 -3.05
C PRO A 69 -2.10 11.85 -2.57
N SER A 70 -3.14 12.68 -2.61
CA SER A 70 -4.51 12.25 -2.26
C SER A 70 -5.04 11.18 -3.21
N ALA A 71 -4.90 11.40 -4.53
CA ALA A 71 -5.28 10.43 -5.55
C ALA A 71 -4.48 9.12 -5.42
N ALA A 72 -3.18 9.22 -5.13
CA ALA A 72 -2.33 8.05 -4.88
C ALA A 72 -2.83 7.21 -3.69
N LEU A 73 -3.24 7.85 -2.59
CA LEU A 73 -3.77 7.15 -1.41
C LEU A 73 -5.12 6.49 -1.66
N VAL A 74 -6.04 7.18 -2.35
CA VAL A 74 -7.34 6.59 -2.71
C VAL A 74 -7.13 5.42 -3.66
N GLY A 75 -6.25 5.57 -4.66
CA GLY A 75 -5.89 4.51 -5.60
C GLY A 75 -5.26 3.31 -4.91
N SER A 76 -4.31 3.52 -3.99
CA SER A 76 -3.67 2.43 -3.24
C SER A 76 -4.65 1.72 -2.31
N GLY A 77 -5.54 2.48 -1.65
CA GLY A 77 -6.60 1.92 -0.81
C GLY A 77 -7.60 1.09 -1.61
N GLY A 78 -8.05 1.60 -2.75
CA GLY A 78 -8.91 0.87 -3.69
C GLY A 78 -8.24 -0.40 -4.22
N GLY A 79 -6.98 -0.30 -4.65
CA GLY A 79 -6.20 -1.46 -5.11
C GLY A 79 -6.03 -2.52 -4.01
N CYS A 80 -5.79 -2.10 -2.77
CA CYS A 80 -5.74 -2.98 -1.61
C CYS A 80 -7.06 -3.75 -1.39
N LEU A 81 -8.21 -3.07 -1.47
CA LEU A 81 -9.54 -3.68 -1.33
C LEU A 81 -9.84 -4.67 -2.47
N SER A 82 -9.59 -4.27 -3.71
CA SER A 82 -9.78 -5.12 -4.89
C SER A 82 -8.91 -6.37 -4.80
N TYR A 83 -7.64 -6.21 -4.43
CA TYR A 83 -6.71 -7.33 -4.26
C TYR A 83 -7.14 -8.27 -3.12
N GLY A 84 -7.49 -7.73 -1.96
CA GLY A 84 -7.98 -8.51 -0.82
C GLY A 84 -9.21 -9.34 -1.17
N THR A 85 -10.15 -8.74 -1.91
CA THR A 85 -11.38 -9.42 -2.39
C THR A 85 -11.05 -10.52 -3.39
N MET A 86 -10.23 -10.23 -4.41
CA MET A 86 -9.81 -11.23 -5.40
C MET A 86 -9.11 -12.41 -4.74
N ARG A 87 -8.19 -12.14 -3.81
CA ARG A 87 -7.47 -13.15 -3.02
C ARG A 87 -8.44 -14.00 -2.21
N TYR A 88 -9.40 -13.39 -1.51
CA TYR A 88 -10.37 -14.10 -0.70
C TYR A 88 -11.15 -15.13 -1.51
N PHE A 89 -11.73 -14.72 -2.63
CA PHE A 89 -12.51 -15.61 -3.50
C PHE A 89 -11.64 -16.67 -4.20
N SER A 90 -10.41 -16.34 -4.57
CA SER A 90 -9.47 -17.31 -5.15
C SER A 90 -9.14 -18.43 -4.17
N SER A 91 -8.80 -18.09 -2.93
CA SER A 91 -8.54 -19.07 -1.86
C SER A 91 -9.80 -19.88 -1.54
N LEU A 92 -10.96 -19.23 -1.46
CA LEU A 92 -12.23 -19.89 -1.17
C LEU A 92 -12.55 -21.01 -2.18
N ARG A 93 -12.42 -20.71 -3.48
CA ARG A 93 -12.65 -21.68 -4.57
C ARG A 93 -11.65 -22.84 -4.57
N LEU A 94 -10.42 -22.60 -4.13
CA LEU A 94 -9.40 -23.64 -4.05
C LEU A 94 -9.65 -24.56 -2.85
N LEU A 95 -9.97 -23.98 -1.69
CA LEU A 95 -10.27 -24.73 -0.47
C LEU A 95 -11.49 -25.65 -0.65
N GLN A 96 -12.52 -25.19 -1.38
CA GLN A 96 -13.67 -26.02 -1.76
C GLN A 96 -13.32 -27.24 -2.61
N LYS A 97 -12.21 -27.19 -3.35
CA LYS A 97 -11.71 -28.30 -4.16
C LYS A 97 -10.73 -29.21 -3.40
N GLY A 98 -10.54 -28.97 -2.10
CA GLY A 98 -9.51 -29.65 -1.30
C GLY A 98 -8.08 -29.27 -1.71
N LEU A 99 -7.91 -28.12 -2.39
CA LEU A 99 -6.61 -27.65 -2.87
C LEU A 99 -6.23 -26.34 -2.18
N PHE A 100 -4.93 -26.08 -2.06
CA PHE A 100 -4.39 -24.84 -1.53
C PHE A 100 -3.31 -24.30 -2.47
N ARG A 101 -3.33 -23.00 -2.77
CA ARG A 101 -2.24 -22.33 -3.49
C ARG A 101 -1.57 -21.31 -2.57
N PRO A 102 -0.29 -21.51 -2.21
CA PRO A 102 0.48 -20.50 -1.52
C PRO A 102 0.56 -19.20 -2.33
N ASN A 103 0.18 -18.08 -1.72
CA ASN A 103 0.21 -16.76 -2.37
C ASN A 103 1.59 -16.12 -2.29
N ILE A 104 2.53 -16.64 -3.08
CA ILE A 104 3.91 -16.12 -3.13
C ILE A 104 3.95 -14.72 -3.77
N ALA A 105 3.17 -14.51 -4.84
CA ALA A 105 3.12 -13.23 -5.54
C ALA A 105 2.71 -12.07 -4.63
N GLY A 106 1.68 -12.25 -3.81
CA GLY A 106 1.23 -11.23 -2.85
C GLY A 106 2.24 -10.93 -1.77
N VAL A 107 2.84 -11.98 -1.17
CA VAL A 107 3.86 -11.81 -0.12
C VAL A 107 5.10 -11.10 -0.67
N ALA A 108 5.56 -11.50 -1.86
CA ALA A 108 6.68 -10.85 -2.53
C ALA A 108 6.39 -9.37 -2.84
N PHE A 109 5.19 -9.06 -3.36
CA PHE A 109 4.79 -7.68 -3.62
C PHE A 109 4.81 -6.82 -2.35
N VAL A 110 4.21 -7.30 -1.25
CA VAL A 110 4.20 -6.59 0.03
C VAL A 110 5.61 -6.40 0.60
N ALA A 111 6.48 -7.41 0.47
CA ALA A 111 7.87 -7.31 0.91
C ALA A 111 8.62 -6.23 0.13
N VAL A 112 8.50 -6.22 -1.20
CA VAL A 112 9.16 -5.22 -2.06
C VAL A 112 8.65 -3.82 -1.78
N THR A 113 7.33 -3.62 -1.66
CA THR A 113 6.77 -2.29 -1.36
C THR A 113 7.17 -1.81 0.03
N SER A 114 7.22 -2.70 1.03
CA SER A 114 7.66 -2.35 2.38
C SER A 114 9.12 -1.88 2.41
N VAL A 115 10.01 -2.59 1.70
CA VAL A 115 11.42 -2.20 1.56
C VAL A 115 11.53 -0.86 0.82
N ALA A 116 10.77 -0.66 -0.25
CA ALA A 116 10.78 0.58 -1.02
C ALA A 116 10.31 1.79 -0.18
N VAL A 117 9.25 1.64 0.62
CA VAL A 117 8.74 2.71 1.50
C VAL A 117 9.75 3.02 2.60
N ALA A 118 10.30 2.00 3.27
CA ALA A 118 11.30 2.20 4.32
C ALA A 118 12.57 2.88 3.78
N GLY A 119 13.11 2.37 2.67
CA GLY A 119 14.29 2.92 2.01
C GLY A 119 14.06 4.35 1.51
N GLY A 120 12.92 4.60 0.88
CA GLY A 120 12.52 5.93 0.42
C GLY A 120 12.41 6.93 1.57
N GLY A 121 11.81 6.52 2.71
CA GLY A 121 11.73 7.34 3.91
C GLY A 121 13.10 7.76 4.44
N ILE A 122 14.05 6.82 4.54
CA ILE A 122 15.43 7.10 4.97
C ILE A 122 16.11 8.09 4.01
N VAL A 123 15.96 7.90 2.70
CA VAL A 123 16.54 8.80 1.69
C VAL A 123 15.98 10.21 1.84
N LEU A 124 14.67 10.37 2.04
CA LEU A 124 14.05 11.69 2.22
C LEU A 124 14.56 12.41 3.48
N VAL A 125 14.73 11.69 4.59
CA VAL A 125 15.30 12.24 5.83
C VAL A 125 16.74 12.71 5.61
N VAL A 126 17.58 11.89 4.98
CA VAL A 126 18.98 12.26 4.70
C VAL A 126 19.07 13.48 3.79
N GLN A 127 18.17 13.59 2.79
CA GLN A 127 18.14 14.75 1.90
C GLN A 127 17.69 16.03 2.63
N GLN A 128 16.73 15.92 3.55
CA GLN A 128 16.30 17.02 4.42
C GLN A 128 17.48 17.52 5.27
N GLU A 129 18.18 16.62 5.96
CA GLU A 129 19.35 16.98 6.79
C GLU A 129 20.44 17.69 5.97
N LYS A 130 20.77 17.17 4.78
CA LYS A 130 21.76 17.79 3.89
C LYS A 130 21.33 19.19 3.43
N LYS A 131 20.06 19.39 3.10
CA LYS A 131 19.52 20.69 2.68
C LYS A 131 19.61 21.70 3.83
N THR A 132 19.18 21.32 5.02
CA THR A 132 19.24 22.16 6.23
C THR A 132 20.67 22.54 6.60
N ILE A 133 21.63 21.61 6.53
CA ILE A 133 23.05 21.89 6.79
C ILE A 133 23.62 22.87 5.76
N ARG A 134 23.30 22.67 4.47
CA ARG A 134 23.77 23.55 3.39
C ARG A 134 23.27 24.98 3.55
N GLU A 135 22.02 25.17 3.97
CA GLU A 135 21.44 26.50 4.23
C GLU A 135 22.16 27.21 5.40
N ARG A 136 22.47 26.49 6.49
CA ARG A 136 23.22 27.06 7.64
C ARG A 136 24.65 27.48 7.27
N LEU A 137 25.36 26.67 6.49
CA LEU A 137 26.71 27.03 6.03
C LEU A 137 26.71 28.20 5.05
N GLY A 138 25.62 28.39 4.30
CA GLY A 138 25.44 29.52 3.39
C GLY A 138 25.10 30.84 4.09
N SER A 139 24.44 30.79 5.26
CA SER A 139 24.16 31.98 6.08
C SER A 139 25.37 32.45 6.89
N GLU A 140 26.27 31.55 7.29
CA GLU A 140 27.46 31.91 8.07
C GLU A 140 28.56 32.59 7.22
N LYS A 141 28.55 32.37 5.90
CA LYS A 141 29.50 32.99 4.96
C LYS A 141 29.06 34.36 4.43
N ARG A 142 27.88 34.86 4.80
CA ARG A 142 27.30 36.11 4.31
C ARG A 142 27.20 37.13 5.43
#